data_AF-A0A972VYE1-F1
#
_entry.id   AF-A0A972VYE1-F1
#
_cell.length_a   1.000
_cell.length_b   1.000
_cell.length_c   1.000
_cell.angle_alpha   90.00
_cell.angle_beta   90.00
_cell.angle_gamma   90.00
#
_symmetry.space_group_name_H-M   'P 1'
#
loop_
_entity.id
_entity.type
_entity.pdbx_description
1 polymer ?
#
loop_
_entity_poly.entity_id
_entity_poly.type
_entity_poly.pdbx_seq_one_letter_code
_entity_poly.pdbx_strand_id
1 'polypeptide(L)'
;DRAGAESQLQGLGYSWQWQPDDSLQVTTPVLPAVVDLGDGRKAFYNQLIAAYMGWAGVKANPAASLVLGDGSTIPIFVFEELVSMAAALTFDLNWQDGDIALIDNRITMHGRRAYSGDRRRQVWVALAAASA
;
A
#
# COMPACT_ATOMS: atom_id res chain seq x y z
N ASP A 1 22.38 -3.10 -11.68
CA ASP A 1 22.35 -2.88 -13.15
C ASP A 1 21.02 -3.41 -13.69
N ARG A 2 20.75 -3.30 -14.99
CA ARG A 2 19.47 -3.75 -15.57
C ARG A 2 19.25 -5.26 -15.35
N ALA A 3 20.27 -6.07 -15.59
CA ALA A 3 20.20 -7.53 -15.41
C ALA A 3 19.85 -7.93 -13.96
N GLY A 4 20.44 -7.25 -12.97
CA GLY A 4 20.10 -7.47 -11.57
C GLY A 4 18.65 -7.11 -11.24
N ALA A 5 18.14 -6.00 -11.77
CA ALA A 5 16.74 -5.60 -11.58
C ALA A 5 15.78 -6.61 -12.22
N GLU A 6 16.05 -7.04 -13.46
CA GLU A 6 15.27 -8.04 -14.19
C GLU A 6 15.21 -9.38 -13.46
N SER A 7 16.34 -9.84 -12.91
CA SER A 7 16.39 -11.07 -12.11
C SER A 7 15.51 -11.00 -10.86
N GLN A 8 15.48 -9.86 -10.17
CA GLN A 8 14.61 -9.66 -9.01
C GLN A 8 13.12 -9.65 -9.41
N LEU A 9 12.76 -8.93 -10.48
CA LEU A 9 11.39 -8.84 -10.96
C LEU A 9 10.86 -10.19 -11.43
N GLN A 10 11.71 -10.98 -12.10
CA GLN A 10 11.39 -12.34 -12.49
C GLN A 10 11.12 -13.22 -11.26
N GLY A 11 11.94 -13.11 -10.21
CA GLY A 11 11.74 -13.85 -8.95
C GLY A 11 10.43 -13.47 -8.24
N LEU A 12 9.95 -12.24 -8.42
CA LEU A 12 8.67 -11.76 -7.89
C LEU A 12 7.46 -12.08 -8.80
N GLY A 13 7.70 -12.57 -10.02
CA GLY A 13 6.66 -12.80 -11.02
C GLY A 13 6.06 -11.52 -11.62
N TYR A 14 6.82 -10.43 -11.62
CA TYR A 14 6.37 -9.14 -12.15
C TYR A 14 6.59 -9.10 -13.67
N SER A 15 5.83 -8.26 -14.37
CA SER A 15 6.17 -7.84 -15.73
C SER A 15 6.70 -6.40 -15.70
N TRP A 16 7.49 -6.02 -16.70
CA TRP A 16 8.13 -4.71 -16.71
C TRP A 16 8.47 -4.22 -18.12
N GLN A 17 8.68 -2.91 -18.23
CA GLN A 17 9.13 -2.24 -19.43
C GLN A 17 10.12 -1.13 -19.08
N TRP A 18 11.33 -1.21 -19.65
CA TRP A 18 12.29 -0.11 -19.62
C TRP A 18 11.82 1.02 -20.52
N GLN A 19 11.89 2.24 -20.00
CA GLN A 19 11.54 3.47 -20.71
C GLN A 19 12.79 4.09 -21.38
N PRO A 20 12.62 5.00 -22.35
CA PRO A 20 13.75 5.65 -23.04
C PRO A 20 14.67 6.46 -22.12
N ASP A 21 14.17 6.89 -20.95
CA ASP A 21 14.88 7.68 -19.95
C ASP A 21 15.55 6.84 -18.86
N ASP A 22 15.73 5.53 -19.10
CA ASP A 22 16.23 4.54 -18.13
C ASP A 22 15.32 4.31 -16.90
N SER A 23 14.13 4.92 -16.86
CA SER A 23 13.13 4.57 -15.85
C SER A 23 12.49 3.21 -16.15
N LEU A 24 11.87 2.62 -15.12
CA LEU A 24 11.28 1.29 -15.20
C LEU A 24 9.79 1.37 -14.83
N GLN A 25 8.94 0.90 -15.74
CA GLN A 25 7.55 0.62 -15.44
C GLN A 25 7.40 -0.85 -15.04
N VAL A 26 6.72 -1.12 -13.94
CA VAL A 26 6.52 -2.48 -13.41
C VAL A 26 5.04 -2.74 -13.17
N THR A 27 4.62 -3.98 -13.42
CA THR A 27 3.27 -4.47 -13.15
C THR A 27 3.39 -5.73 -12.30
N THR A 28 2.69 -5.74 -11.18
CA THR A 28 2.62 -6.91 -10.29
C THR A 28 1.87 -8.05 -10.98
N PRO A 29 2.03 -9.32 -10.54
CA PRO A 29 1.03 -10.33 -10.83
C PRO A 29 -0.35 -9.91 -10.28
N VAL A 30 -1.40 -10.64 -10.65
CA VAL A 30 -2.72 -10.48 -10.04
C VAL A 30 -2.62 -10.87 -8.56
N LEU A 31 -2.94 -9.93 -7.68
CA LEU A 31 -2.92 -10.12 -6.23
C LEU A 31 -4.36 -10.04 -5.67
N PRO A 32 -4.68 -10.81 -4.63
CA PRO A 32 -5.98 -10.72 -3.97
C PRO A 32 -6.14 -9.36 -3.28
N ALA A 33 -7.25 -8.66 -3.55
CA ALA A 33 -7.60 -7.45 -2.81
C ALA A 33 -8.08 -7.78 -1.37
N VAL A 34 -8.64 -8.97 -1.18
CA VAL A 34 -9.14 -9.48 0.10
C VAL A 34 -8.47 -10.81 0.39
N VAL A 35 -7.81 -10.90 1.54
CA VAL A 35 -7.05 -12.09 1.98
C VAL A 35 -7.85 -12.83 3.04
N ASP A 36 -7.93 -14.17 2.93
CA ASP A 36 -8.47 -15.04 3.96
C ASP A 36 -7.45 -15.23 5.09
N LEU A 37 -7.88 -15.09 6.34
CA LEU A 37 -7.03 -15.24 7.52
C LEU A 37 -7.01 -16.66 8.10
N GLY A 38 -7.81 -17.59 7.56
CA GLY A 38 -7.85 -18.99 7.94
C GLY A 38 -8.79 -19.33 9.11
N ASP A 39 -9.40 -18.31 9.73
CA ASP A 39 -10.34 -18.45 10.86
C ASP A 39 -11.74 -17.89 10.54
N GLY A 40 -12.06 -17.80 9.24
CA GLY A 40 -13.32 -17.22 8.75
C GLY A 40 -13.32 -15.70 8.64
N ARG A 41 -12.29 -15.01 9.15
CA ARG A 41 -12.09 -13.58 8.92
C ARG A 41 -11.43 -13.31 7.57
N LYS A 42 -11.66 -12.11 7.06
CA LYS A 42 -11.06 -11.60 5.83
C LYS A 42 -10.43 -10.23 6.10
N ALA A 43 -9.33 -9.94 5.41
CA ALA A 43 -8.64 -8.66 5.51
C ALA A 43 -8.53 -7.97 4.14
N PHE A 44 -8.79 -6.66 4.13
CA PHE A 44 -8.53 -5.82 2.96
C PHE A 44 -7.04 -5.44 2.92
N TYR A 45 -6.21 -6.37 2.43
CA TYR A 45 -4.75 -6.28 2.48
C TYR A 45 -4.19 -5.96 1.09
N ASN A 46 -4.19 -4.67 0.73
CA ASN A 46 -3.69 -4.18 -0.55
C ASN A 46 -3.31 -2.69 -0.46
N GLN A 47 -2.88 -2.11 -1.58
CA GLN A 47 -2.42 -0.72 -1.66
C GLN A 47 -3.35 0.23 -2.43
N LEU A 48 -4.60 -0.15 -2.71
CA LEU A 48 -5.52 0.65 -3.53
C LEU A 48 -5.71 2.08 -2.98
N ILE A 49 -5.97 2.21 -1.68
CA ILE A 49 -6.17 3.52 -1.03
C ILE A 49 -4.88 4.35 -1.06
N ALA A 50 -3.74 3.74 -0.73
CA ALA A 50 -2.45 4.42 -0.69
C ALA A 50 -2.01 4.90 -2.08
N ALA A 51 -2.17 4.07 -3.10
CA ALA A 51 -1.86 4.41 -4.48
C ALA A 51 -2.79 5.52 -5.01
N TYR A 52 -4.11 5.37 -4.84
CA TYR A 52 -5.09 6.36 -5.31
C TYR A 52 -4.92 7.74 -4.67
N MET A 53 -4.58 7.79 -3.38
CA MET A 53 -4.43 9.05 -2.65
C MET A 53 -3.01 9.63 -2.68
N GLY A 54 -1.98 8.80 -2.91
CA GLY A 54 -0.59 9.18 -2.68
C GLY A 54 0.32 9.15 -3.92
N TRP A 55 -0.02 8.39 -4.96
CA TRP A 55 0.84 8.28 -6.15
C TRP A 55 0.51 9.38 -7.15
N ALA A 56 1.55 10.03 -7.67
CA ALA A 56 1.41 11.12 -8.62
C ALA A 56 0.61 10.67 -9.86
N GLY A 57 -0.39 11.46 -10.25
CA GLY A 57 -1.20 11.20 -11.45
C GLY A 57 -2.30 10.14 -11.30
N VAL A 58 -2.20 9.22 -10.33
CA VAL A 58 -3.18 8.11 -10.18
C VAL A 58 -4.59 8.64 -9.90
N LYS A 59 -4.75 9.67 -9.08
CA LYS A 59 -6.08 10.24 -8.81
C LYS A 59 -6.76 10.81 -10.06
N ALA A 60 -5.99 11.34 -11.01
CA ALA A 60 -6.51 11.88 -12.27
C ALA A 60 -6.78 10.78 -13.30
N ASN A 61 -6.00 9.69 -13.29
CA ASN A 61 -6.19 8.55 -14.17
C ASN A 61 -5.83 7.23 -13.44
N PRO A 62 -6.77 6.65 -12.65
CA PRO A 62 -6.48 5.47 -11.85
C PRO A 62 -6.11 4.25 -12.70
N ALA A 63 -6.73 4.13 -13.88
CA ALA A 63 -6.51 3.02 -14.80
C ALA A 63 -5.06 2.92 -15.33
N ALA A 64 -4.27 3.99 -15.21
CA ALA A 64 -2.85 3.96 -15.55
C ALA A 64 -1.99 3.14 -14.58
N SER A 65 -2.49 2.85 -13.38
CA SER A 65 -1.72 2.16 -12.33
C SER A 65 -2.51 1.12 -11.55
N LEU A 66 -3.84 1.18 -11.56
CA LEU A 66 -4.73 0.34 -10.78
C LEU A 66 -5.85 -0.20 -11.67
N VAL A 67 -5.87 -1.52 -11.84
CA VAL A 67 -6.90 -2.26 -12.60
C VAL A 67 -7.29 -3.52 -11.83
N LEU A 68 -8.41 -4.12 -12.21
CA LEU A 68 -8.79 -5.45 -11.74
C LEU A 68 -7.85 -6.52 -12.31
N GLY A 69 -7.89 -7.72 -11.73
CA GLY A 69 -7.03 -8.83 -12.16
C GLY A 69 -7.25 -9.30 -13.60
N ASP A 70 -8.39 -8.95 -14.20
CA ASP A 70 -8.71 -9.21 -15.61
C ASP A 70 -8.31 -8.04 -16.54
N GLY A 71 -7.69 -6.99 -15.99
CA GLY A 71 -7.28 -5.78 -16.71
C GLY A 71 -8.38 -4.74 -16.87
N SER A 72 -9.60 -4.99 -16.42
CA SER A 72 -10.68 -4.01 -16.49
C SER A 72 -10.49 -2.88 -15.47
N THR A 73 -11.05 -1.70 -15.77
CA THR A 73 -10.90 -0.51 -14.93
C THR A 73 -11.75 -0.62 -13.67
N ILE A 74 -11.20 -0.20 -12.53
CA ILE A 74 -11.97 0.00 -11.31
C ILE A 74 -12.71 1.36 -11.41
N PRO A 75 -14.04 1.42 -11.24
CA PRO A 75 -14.76 2.68 -11.28
C PRO A 75 -14.30 3.66 -10.20
N ILE A 76 -14.23 4.96 -10.53
CA ILE A 76 -13.75 6.02 -9.61
C ILE A 76 -14.52 6.02 -8.28
N PHE A 77 -15.85 5.85 -8.32
CA PHE A 77 -16.68 5.87 -7.12
C PHE A 77 -16.27 4.78 -6.10
N VAL A 78 -15.73 3.64 -6.55
CA VAL A 78 -15.25 2.58 -5.67
C VAL A 78 -14.05 3.06 -4.86
N PHE A 79 -13.12 3.77 -5.49
CA PHE A 79 -11.98 4.35 -4.76
C PHE A 79 -12.41 5.40 -3.76
N GLU A 80 -13.37 6.25 -4.12
CA GLU A 80 -13.92 7.28 -3.22
C GLU A 80 -14.62 6.65 -2.01
N GLU A 81 -15.37 5.57 -2.23
CA GLU A 81 -16.03 4.82 -1.17
C GLU A 81 -15.01 4.15 -0.23
N LEU A 82 -13.97 3.51 -0.78
CA LEU A 82 -12.87 2.93 0.00
C LEU A 82 -12.15 3.98 0.84
N VAL A 83 -11.87 5.16 0.28
CA VAL A 83 -11.25 6.28 1.01
C VAL A 83 -12.16 6.78 2.13
N SER A 84 -13.47 6.91 1.85
CA SER A 84 -14.46 7.33 2.84
C SER A 84 -14.56 6.34 4.01
N MET A 85 -14.65 5.04 3.71
CA MET A 85 -14.66 3.97 4.72
C MET A 85 -13.37 3.97 5.54
N ALA A 86 -12.21 4.08 4.89
CA ALA A 86 -10.93 4.12 5.59
C ALA A 86 -10.85 5.33 6.54
N ALA A 87 -11.32 6.50 6.12
CA ALA A 87 -11.36 7.69 6.96
C ALA A 87 -12.29 7.51 8.17
N ALA A 88 -13.45 6.88 8.00
CA ALA A 88 -14.41 6.62 9.07
C ALA A 88 -13.92 5.59 10.10
N LEU A 89 -13.10 4.61 9.67
CA LEU A 89 -12.55 3.56 10.52
C LEU A 89 -11.19 3.94 11.15
N THR A 90 -10.56 5.01 10.67
CA THR A 90 -9.28 5.49 11.18
C THR A 90 -9.49 6.32 12.44
N PHE A 91 -8.67 6.05 13.47
CA PHE A 91 -8.56 6.90 14.65
C PHE A 91 -7.11 7.32 14.84
N ASP A 92 -6.92 8.51 15.42
CA ASP A 92 -5.60 9.07 15.67
C ASP A 92 -5.09 8.65 17.05
N LEU A 93 -3.82 8.21 17.10
CA LEU A 93 -3.10 7.98 18.35
C LEU A 93 -2.40 9.27 18.78
N ASN A 94 -2.75 9.79 19.97
CA ASN A 94 -2.14 10.97 20.57
C ASN A 94 -0.84 10.64 21.30
N TRP A 95 0.17 10.21 20.52
CA TRP A 95 1.47 9.74 20.99
C TRP A 95 2.13 10.65 22.04
N GLN A 96 2.65 10.01 23.09
CA GLN A 96 3.53 10.57 24.10
C GLN A 96 4.92 9.95 24.01
N ASP A 97 5.90 10.59 24.64
CA ASP A 97 7.25 10.03 24.73
C ASP A 97 7.24 8.68 25.46
N GLY A 98 7.81 7.66 24.84
CA GLY A 98 7.88 6.30 25.39
C GLY A 98 6.69 5.41 25.06
N ASP A 99 5.65 5.93 24.41
CA ASP A 99 4.54 5.11 23.92
C ASP A 99 5.02 4.10 22.86
N ILE A 100 4.40 2.92 22.86
CA ILE A 100 4.66 1.84 21.90
C ILE A 100 3.32 1.33 21.40
N ALA A 101 3.14 1.27 20.07
CA ALA A 101 2.05 0.54 19.45
C ALA A 101 2.58 -0.74 18.81
N LEU A 102 1.96 -1.86 19.14
CA LEU A 102 2.13 -3.12 18.44
C LEU A 102 0.90 -3.33 17.55
N ILE A 103 1.13 -3.54 16.26
CA ILE A 103 0.06 -3.74 15.28
C ILE A 103 0.25 -5.06 14.55
N ASP A 104 -0.86 -5.76 14.29
CA ASP A 104 -0.87 -6.85 13.33
C ASP A 104 -1.03 -6.27 11.92
N ASN A 105 0.05 -6.31 11.15
CA ASN A 105 0.09 -5.75 9.80
C ASN A 105 -0.92 -6.42 8.86
N ARG A 106 -1.32 -7.68 9.11
CA ARG A 106 -2.26 -8.41 8.24
C ARG A 106 -3.68 -7.85 8.29
N ILE A 107 -4.04 -7.17 9.37
CA ILE A 107 -5.41 -6.68 9.60
C ILE A 107 -5.50 -5.18 9.86
N THR A 108 -4.37 -4.49 9.93
CA THR A 108 -4.30 -3.06 10.29
C THR A 108 -3.61 -2.26 9.20
N MET A 109 -4.35 -1.30 8.62
CA MET A 109 -3.74 -0.23 7.85
C MET A 109 -3.28 0.88 8.80
N HIS A 110 -2.10 1.44 8.55
CA HIS A 110 -1.56 2.54 9.33
C HIS A 110 -0.95 3.61 8.43
N GLY A 111 -0.89 4.83 8.93
CA GLY A 111 -0.39 5.99 8.21
C GLY A 111 0.00 7.10 9.18
N ARG A 112 0.22 8.30 8.66
CA ARG A 112 0.58 9.46 9.48
C ARG A 112 -0.23 10.70 9.09
N ARG A 113 -0.64 11.46 10.10
CA ARG A 113 -1.06 12.85 9.91
C ARG A 113 0.16 13.74 9.65
N ALA A 114 -0.08 14.90 9.04
CA ALA A 114 0.93 15.95 8.99
C ALA A 114 1.37 16.32 10.42
N TYR A 115 2.66 16.59 10.60
CA TYR A 115 3.20 17.02 11.88
C TYR A 115 3.57 18.49 11.81
N SER A 116 3.24 19.23 12.86
CA SER A 116 3.62 20.62 13.08
C SER A 116 4.22 20.79 14.49
N GLY A 117 5.03 21.84 14.68
CA GLY A 117 5.66 22.18 15.95
C GLY A 117 7.19 22.19 15.89
N ASP A 118 7.80 22.84 16.86
CA ASP A 118 9.26 23.09 16.90
C ASP A 118 10.05 21.91 17.47
N ARG A 119 9.37 20.95 18.10
CA ARG A 119 10.01 19.78 18.69
C ARG A 119 10.35 18.78 17.58
N ARG A 120 11.61 18.32 17.56
CA ARG A 120 11.99 17.21 16.69
C ARG A 120 11.27 15.93 17.12
N ARG A 121 10.45 15.36 16.23
CA ARG A 121 9.85 14.03 16.40
C ARG A 121 10.84 12.94 16.02
N GLN A 122 11.01 11.93 16.87
CA GLN A 122 11.73 10.69 16.57
C GLN A 122 10.74 9.53 16.64
N VAL A 123 10.75 8.67 15.64
CA VAL A 123 9.91 7.47 15.57
C VAL A 123 10.82 6.30 15.22
N TRP A 124 10.77 5.27 16.05
CA TRP A 124 11.47 4.01 15.81
C TRP A 124 10.46 2.99 15.28
N VAL A 125 10.85 2.24 14.25
CA VAL A 125 10.01 1.20 13.66
C VAL A 125 10.80 -0.09 13.63
N ALA A 126 10.17 -1.17 14.06
CA ALA A 126 10.71 -2.52 13.97
C ALA A 126 9.68 -3.43 13.29
N LEU A 127 10.16 -4.31 12.43
CA LEU A 127 9.37 -5.38 11.84
C LEU A 127 9.80 -6.70 12.47
N ALA A 128 8.83 -7.42 13.04
CA ALA A 128 9.04 -8.75 13.57
C ALA A 128 8.25 -9.75 12.71
N ALA A 129 8.90 -10.83 12.30
CA ALA A 129 8.20 -11.98 11.77
C ALA A 129 7.67 -12.79 12.95
N ALA A 130 6.41 -13.25 12.89
CA ALA A 130 5.97 -14.29 13.80
C ALA A 130 6.78 -15.55 13.48
N SER A 131 7.50 -16.07 14.48
CA SER A 131 8.11 -17.39 14.38
C SER A 131 6.98 -18.41 14.15
N ALA A 132 7.13 -19.23 13.11
CA ALA A 132 6.21 -20.32 12.79
C ALA A 132 6.18 -21.38 13.89
#